data_AF-A0A1H7GHP5-F1
#
_entry.id   AF-A0A1H7GHP5-F1
#
_cell.length_a   1.000
_cell.length_b   1.000
_cell.length_c   1.000
_cell.angle_alpha   90.00
_cell.angle_beta   90.00
_cell.angle_gamma   90.00
#
_symmetry.space_group_name_H-M   'P 1'
#
loop_
_entity.id
_entity.type
_entity.pdbx_description
1 polymer ?
#
loop_
_entity_poly.entity_id
_entity_poly.type
_entity_poly.pdbx_seq_one_letter_code
_entity_poly.pdbx_strand_id
1 'polypeptide(L)'
;MMLMEETAVPLIALPLAEFRTHLRLGTGFADDDIQDQVLESFLRAALAGIEGRTGKVLMERDFSWVLQAWRDAGGQALPVAPVSAVLSLSLRNRADEVEVIDPAHYRLERDAHRPVLRPAGTFLPAIAPGGVAEIVFRAGYGAAWGDLPADLAQAVLMLAAHYYEYRHETGLSGGCMPFGVASLIERYRTVRLLGGSAR
;
A
#
# COMPACT_ATOMS: atom_id res chain seq x y z
N MET A 1 6.76 -12.25 -9.97
CA MET A 1 6.93 -10.90 -9.39
C MET A 1 6.61 -11.02 -7.91
N MET A 2 7.42 -10.44 -7.03
CA MET A 2 7.28 -10.54 -5.58
C MET A 2 7.41 -9.14 -4.97
N LEU A 3 6.38 -8.69 -4.26
CA LEU A 3 6.38 -7.43 -3.52
C LEU A 3 6.56 -7.75 -2.04
N MET A 4 7.51 -7.07 -1.39
CA MET A 4 7.78 -7.19 0.04
C MET A 4 7.68 -5.82 0.69
N GLU A 5 7.13 -5.79 1.90
CA GLU A 5 7.13 -4.61 2.75
C GLU A 5 8.44 -4.61 3.55
N GLU A 6 9.24 -3.55 3.41
CA GLU A 6 10.52 -3.42 4.11
C GLU A 6 10.34 -2.74 5.47
N THR A 7 9.34 -1.85 5.59
CA THR A 7 9.02 -1.16 6.83
C THR A 7 7.55 -1.36 7.21
N ALA A 8 7.31 -1.56 8.50
CA ALA A 8 5.96 -1.65 9.06
C ALA A 8 5.40 -0.27 9.37
N VAL A 9 4.07 -0.15 9.38
CA VAL A 9 3.39 1.07 9.85
C VAL A 9 3.74 1.30 11.34
N PRO A 10 4.36 2.43 11.69
CA PRO A 10 4.75 2.71 13.07
C PRO A 10 3.51 3.03 13.90
N LEU A 11 3.54 2.67 15.19
CA LEU A 11 2.40 2.86 16.10
C LEU A 11 1.94 4.32 16.18
N ILE A 12 2.88 5.26 16.15
CA ILE A 12 2.60 6.71 16.21
C ILE A 12 1.77 7.22 15.02
N ALA A 13 1.77 6.48 13.91
CA ALA A 13 0.99 6.83 12.72
C ALA A 13 -0.46 6.33 12.81
N LEU A 14 -0.80 5.49 13.81
CA LEU A 14 -2.14 4.97 14.02
C LEU A 14 -2.96 5.91 14.92
N PRO A 15 -4.23 6.20 14.54
CA PRO A 15 -5.06 7.18 15.22
C PRO A 15 -5.78 6.60 16.46
N LEU A 16 -5.03 6.07 17.44
CA LEU A 16 -5.63 5.40 18.60
C LEU A 16 -6.59 6.31 19.38
N ALA A 17 -6.20 7.57 19.63
CA ALA A 17 -7.03 8.52 20.35
C ALA A 17 -8.33 8.85 19.59
N GLU A 18 -8.24 9.13 18.28
CA GLU A 18 -9.42 9.38 17.45
C GLU A 18 -10.32 8.14 17.37
N PHE A 19 -9.73 6.94 17.31
CA PHE A 19 -10.49 5.70 17.26
C PHE A 19 -11.22 5.40 18.56
N ARG A 20 -10.61 5.68 19.74
CA ARG A 20 -11.32 5.64 21.03
C ARG A 20 -12.52 6.58 21.04
N THR A 21 -12.35 7.81 20.55
CA THR A 21 -13.44 8.78 20.41
C THR A 21 -14.53 8.27 19.45
N HIS A 22 -14.14 7.67 18.32
CA HIS A 22 -15.07 7.08 17.35
C HIS A 22 -15.93 5.97 17.97
N LEU A 23 -15.32 5.10 18.78
CA LEU A 23 -15.99 4.04 19.54
C LEU A 23 -16.78 4.55 20.75
N ARG A 24 -16.66 5.85 21.08
CA ARG A 24 -17.26 6.47 22.28
C ARG A 24 -16.86 5.77 23.57
N LEU A 25 -15.60 5.33 23.64
CA LEU A 25 -15.05 4.77 24.88
C LEU A 25 -15.02 5.84 25.97
N GLY A 26 -15.21 5.40 27.22
CA GLY A 26 -15.14 6.28 28.39
C GLY A 26 -13.79 7.01 28.45
N THR A 27 -13.81 8.23 29.00
CA THR A 27 -12.60 9.03 29.20
C THR A 27 -12.52 9.49 30.64
N GLY A 28 -11.31 9.71 31.13
CA GLY A 28 -11.06 10.20 32.49
C GLY A 28 -11.00 9.10 33.55
N PHE A 29 -10.82 7.84 33.16
CA PHE A 29 -10.55 6.73 34.07
C PHE A 29 -9.04 6.46 34.16
N ALA A 30 -8.59 5.80 35.23
CA ALA A 30 -7.18 5.50 35.44
C ALA A 30 -6.59 4.52 34.40
N ASP A 31 -7.44 3.68 33.81
CA ASP A 31 -7.06 2.61 32.86
C ASP A 31 -7.58 2.89 31.44
N ASP A 32 -7.56 4.15 31.01
CA ASP A 32 -8.07 4.58 29.68
C ASP A 32 -7.31 3.94 28.50
N ASP A 33 -6.13 3.36 28.72
CA ASP A 33 -5.25 2.75 27.71
C ASP A 33 -5.26 1.21 27.70
N ILE A 34 -6.02 0.56 28.59
CA ILE A 34 -6.01 -0.91 28.73
C ILE A 34 -6.41 -1.67 27.46
N GLN A 35 -7.15 -1.01 26.56
CA GLN A 35 -7.59 -1.59 25.30
C GLN A 35 -6.70 -1.25 24.10
N ASP A 36 -5.66 -0.44 24.27
CA ASP A 36 -4.90 0.13 23.15
C ASP A 36 -4.30 -0.93 22.22
N GLN A 37 -3.82 -2.06 22.78
CA GLN A 37 -3.31 -3.17 22.00
C GLN A 37 -4.40 -3.83 21.12
N VAL A 38 -5.62 -3.95 21.64
CA VAL A 38 -6.76 -4.52 20.90
C VAL A 38 -7.19 -3.54 19.81
N LEU A 39 -7.29 -2.26 20.13
CA LEU A 39 -7.65 -1.20 19.17
C LEU A 39 -6.62 -1.08 18.04
N GLU A 40 -5.33 -1.17 18.36
CA GLU A 40 -4.24 -1.21 17.39
C GLU A 40 -4.44 -2.37 16.40
N SER A 41 -4.75 -3.57 16.90
CA SER A 41 -4.92 -4.76 16.05
C SER A 41 -6.05 -4.59 15.02
N PHE A 42 -7.17 -3.96 15.42
CA PHE A 42 -8.30 -3.69 14.55
C PHE A 42 -8.01 -2.59 13.52
N LEU A 43 -7.28 -1.54 13.92
CA LEU A 43 -6.83 -0.51 12.97
C LEU A 43 -5.90 -1.10 11.90
N ARG A 44 -4.93 -1.92 12.29
CA ARG A 44 -4.04 -2.61 11.34
C ARG A 44 -4.81 -3.55 10.42
N ALA A 45 -5.78 -4.30 10.94
CA ALA A 45 -6.64 -5.16 10.14
C ALA A 45 -7.49 -4.34 9.13
N ALA A 46 -8.04 -3.21 9.55
CA ALA A 46 -8.83 -2.33 8.69
C ALA A 46 -7.99 -1.69 7.59
N LEU A 47 -6.78 -1.21 7.91
CA LEU A 47 -5.81 -0.72 6.93
C LEU A 47 -5.54 -1.79 5.87
N ALA A 48 -5.09 -2.98 6.29
CA ALA A 48 -4.79 -4.08 5.36
C ALA A 48 -6.01 -4.47 4.50
N GLY A 49 -7.22 -4.49 5.08
CA GLY A 49 -8.45 -4.78 4.36
C GLY A 49 -8.78 -3.77 3.26
N ILE A 50 -8.59 -2.47 3.54
CA ILE A 50 -8.82 -1.37 2.57
C ILE A 50 -7.72 -1.35 1.51
N GLU A 51 -6.46 -1.51 1.89
CA GLU A 51 -5.33 -1.57 0.96
C GLU A 51 -5.47 -2.74 -0.02
N GLY A 52 -5.84 -3.92 0.49
CA GLY A 52 -6.09 -5.10 -0.35
C GLY A 52 -7.24 -4.93 -1.34
N ARG A 53 -8.25 -4.09 -1.02
CA ARG A 53 -9.40 -3.85 -1.90
C ARG A 53 -9.16 -2.75 -2.94
N THR A 54 -8.33 -1.77 -2.61
CA THR A 54 -8.12 -0.58 -3.44
C THR A 54 -6.81 -0.64 -4.23
N GLY A 55 -5.85 -1.44 -3.78
CA GLY A 55 -4.46 -1.39 -4.25
C GLY A 55 -3.73 -0.13 -3.79
N LYS A 56 -4.30 0.61 -2.82
CA LYS A 56 -3.66 1.77 -2.24
C LYS A 56 -2.78 1.38 -1.08
N VAL A 57 -1.70 2.11 -0.87
CA VAL A 57 -0.97 2.15 0.38
C VAL A 57 -1.47 3.38 1.13
N LEU A 58 -2.00 3.18 2.32
CA LEU A 58 -2.59 4.25 3.11
C LEU A 58 -1.49 5.01 3.85
N MET A 59 -0.71 4.30 4.66
CA MET A 59 0.40 4.86 5.44
C MET A 59 1.72 4.69 4.70
N GLU A 60 2.54 5.74 4.66
CA GLU A 60 3.83 5.73 3.96
C GLU A 60 4.79 4.68 4.54
N ARG A 61 5.29 3.82 3.66
CA ARG A 61 6.30 2.80 3.98
C ARG A 61 7.11 2.41 2.75
N ASP A 62 8.19 1.70 3.00
CA ASP A 62 9.15 1.27 1.99
C ASP A 62 8.82 -0.17 1.55
N PHE A 63 8.95 -0.41 0.26
CA PHE A 63 8.69 -1.68 -0.39
C PHE A 63 9.87 -2.06 -1.28
N SER A 64 10.14 -3.36 -1.38
CA SER A 64 10.97 -3.92 -2.44
C SER A 64 10.10 -4.73 -3.39
N TRP A 65 10.37 -4.60 -4.68
CA TRP A 65 9.62 -5.31 -5.70
C TRP A 65 10.54 -5.95 -6.72
N VAL A 66 10.49 -7.27 -6.78
CA VAL A 66 11.33 -8.09 -7.63
C VAL A 66 10.55 -8.63 -8.82
N LEU A 67 11.08 -8.42 -10.02
CA LEU A 67 10.50 -8.87 -11.28
C LEU A 67 11.55 -9.41 -12.25
N GLN A 68 11.19 -10.40 -13.05
CA GLN A 68 12.10 -11.09 -13.98
C GLN A 68 12.15 -10.46 -15.37
N ALA A 69 11.15 -9.64 -15.71
CA ALA A 69 11.03 -8.99 -17.01
C ALA A 69 10.17 -7.73 -16.86
N TRP A 70 10.51 -6.69 -17.63
CA TRP A 70 9.64 -5.53 -17.78
C TRP A 70 8.37 -5.92 -18.52
N ARG A 71 7.23 -5.42 -18.07
CA ARG A 71 5.95 -5.58 -18.78
C ARG A 71 5.93 -4.79 -20.08
N ASP A 72 6.58 -3.63 -20.09
CA ASP A 72 6.81 -2.79 -21.26
C ASP A 72 8.18 -2.11 -21.11
N ALA A 73 9.00 -2.16 -22.16
CA ALA A 73 10.33 -1.56 -22.17
C ALA A 73 10.28 -0.03 -22.03
N GLY A 74 9.16 0.60 -22.44
CA GLY A 74 8.90 2.03 -22.28
C GLY A 74 8.33 2.43 -20.91
N GLY A 75 8.07 1.47 -20.02
CA GLY A 75 7.65 1.77 -18.65
C GLY A 75 7.10 0.57 -17.88
N GLN A 76 7.43 0.53 -16.60
CA GLN A 76 6.96 -0.49 -15.69
C GLN A 76 5.98 0.09 -14.67
N ALA A 77 4.71 -0.25 -14.79
CA ALA A 77 3.71 0.10 -13.77
C ALA A 77 4.04 -0.60 -12.44
N LEU A 78 4.02 0.15 -11.34
CA LEU A 78 4.26 -0.37 -10.00
C LEU A 78 2.98 -1.06 -9.47
N PRO A 79 3.11 -2.06 -8.58
CA PRO A 79 1.98 -2.89 -8.16
C PRO A 79 1.03 -2.20 -7.17
N VAL A 80 1.47 -1.11 -6.55
CA VAL A 80 0.73 -0.33 -5.55
C VAL A 80 0.79 1.17 -5.83
N ALA A 81 -0.13 1.93 -5.25
CA ALA A 81 -0.19 3.39 -5.40
C ALA A 81 -0.67 4.05 -4.09
N PRO A 82 -0.51 5.36 -3.89
CA PRO A 82 0.42 6.23 -4.61
C PRO A 82 1.88 5.90 -4.22
N VAL A 83 2.80 6.15 -5.13
CA VAL A 83 4.25 6.00 -4.89
C VAL A 83 4.84 7.40 -4.80
N SER A 84 5.52 7.70 -3.69
CA SER A 84 6.11 9.01 -3.44
C SER A 84 7.52 9.11 -4.01
N ALA A 85 8.33 8.05 -3.91
CA ALA A 85 9.69 8.04 -4.44
C ALA A 85 10.16 6.64 -4.83
N VAL A 86 11.04 6.54 -5.84
CA VAL A 86 11.85 5.34 -6.09
C VAL A 86 13.18 5.56 -5.38
N LEU A 87 13.52 4.67 -4.45
CA LEU A 87 14.71 4.76 -3.62
C LEU A 87 15.92 4.12 -4.30
N SER A 88 15.73 2.99 -4.98
CA SER A 88 16.77 2.36 -5.80
C SER A 88 16.18 1.45 -6.87
N LEU A 89 16.98 1.24 -7.92
CA LEU A 89 16.78 0.18 -8.92
C LEU A 89 18.09 -0.58 -9.04
N SER A 90 18.03 -1.90 -8.90
CA SER A 90 19.16 -2.78 -9.13
C SER A 90 18.78 -3.93 -10.05
N LEU A 91 19.77 -4.42 -10.79
CA LEU A 91 19.66 -5.63 -11.61
C LEU A 91 20.56 -6.70 -11.00
N ARG A 92 20.01 -7.90 -10.81
CA ARG A 92 20.76 -9.05 -10.32
C ARG A 92 20.79 -10.13 -11.37
N ASN A 93 21.97 -10.60 -11.74
CA ASN A 93 22.13 -11.64 -12.77
C ASN A 93 22.10 -13.06 -12.17
N ARG A 94 22.23 -14.08 -13.03
CA ARG A 94 22.22 -15.50 -12.60
C ARG A 94 23.42 -15.93 -11.73
N ALA A 95 24.48 -15.13 -11.71
CA ALA A 95 25.66 -15.33 -10.88
C ALA A 95 25.56 -14.55 -9.56
N ASP A 96 24.39 -13.96 -9.28
CA ASP A 96 24.09 -13.14 -8.11
C ASP A 96 24.87 -11.81 -8.05
N GLU A 97 25.49 -11.40 -9.16
CA GLU A 97 26.11 -10.08 -9.26
C GLU A 97 25.02 -9.01 -9.36
N VAL A 98 25.18 -7.96 -8.56
CA VAL A 98 24.22 -6.85 -8.47
C VAL A 98 24.81 -5.60 -9.11
N GLU A 99 24.11 -5.07 -10.11
CA GLU A 99 24.37 -3.77 -10.72
C GLU A 99 23.34 -2.76 -10.22
N VAL A 100 23.78 -1.72 -9.52
CA VAL A 100 22.90 -0.61 -9.12
C VAL A 100 22.79 0.36 -10.28
N ILE A 101 21.57 0.62 -10.72
CA ILE A 101 21.29 1.56 -11.81
C ILE A 101 21.28 2.97 -11.26
N ASP A 102 22.03 3.87 -11.90
CA ASP A 102 22.04 5.29 -11.55
C ASP A 102 20.63 5.90 -11.73
N PRO A 103 20.09 6.62 -10.72
CA PRO A 103 18.81 7.32 -10.79
C PRO A 103 18.63 8.26 -11.98
N ALA A 104 19.70 8.72 -12.63
CA ALA A 104 19.63 9.50 -13.86
C ALA A 104 19.02 8.73 -15.05
N HIS A 105 18.96 7.40 -15.00
CA HIS A 105 18.45 6.55 -16.09
C HIS A 105 16.95 6.26 -16.02
N TYR A 106 16.29 6.59 -14.91
CA TYR A 106 14.87 6.33 -14.71
C TYR A 106 14.19 7.45 -13.94
N ARG A 107 12.87 7.54 -14.06
CA ARG A 107 12.06 8.49 -13.30
C ARG A 107 10.75 7.86 -12.90
N LEU A 108 10.21 8.36 -11.79
CA LEU A 108 8.87 8.03 -11.36
C LEU A 108 7.86 8.97 -12.04
N GLU A 109 7.01 8.42 -12.89
CA GLU A 109 5.77 9.08 -13.29
C GLU A 109 4.74 8.86 -12.17
N ARG A 110 4.57 9.88 -11.33
CA ARG A 110 3.63 9.84 -10.21
C ARG A 110 2.21 9.90 -10.73
N ASP A 111 1.39 8.96 -10.29
CA ASP A 111 -0.04 8.92 -10.54
C ASP A 111 -0.73 8.30 -9.33
N ALA A 112 -1.92 8.79 -8.99
CA ALA A 112 -2.65 8.33 -7.81
C ALA A 112 -3.14 6.88 -7.95
N HIS A 113 -3.31 6.37 -9.18
CA HIS A 113 -3.84 5.03 -9.47
C HIS A 113 -2.85 4.08 -10.10
N ARG A 114 -1.95 4.58 -10.94
CA ARG A 114 -1.04 3.78 -11.73
C ARG A 114 0.32 4.46 -11.87
N PRO A 115 1.09 4.57 -10.77
CA PRO A 115 2.45 5.07 -10.86
C PRO A 115 3.30 4.16 -11.76
N VAL A 116 4.13 4.78 -12.61
CA VAL A 116 4.95 4.08 -13.60
C VAL A 116 6.40 4.47 -13.44
N LEU A 117 7.28 3.47 -13.34
CA LEU A 117 8.71 3.66 -13.53
C LEU A 117 8.97 3.83 -15.03
N ARG A 118 9.40 5.02 -15.45
CA ARG A 118 9.73 5.35 -16.83
C ARG A 118 11.24 5.43 -17.02
N PRO A 119 11.76 5.08 -18.21
CA PRO A 119 13.13 5.43 -18.53
C PRO A 119 13.28 6.95 -18.63
N ALA A 120 14.46 7.46 -18.27
CA ALA A 120 14.85 8.83 -18.58
C ALA A 120 15.32 8.96 -20.05
N GLY A 121 15.88 7.88 -20.60
CA GLY A 121 16.18 7.72 -22.02
C GLY A 121 15.08 6.99 -22.79
N THR A 122 15.46 6.12 -23.72
CA THR A 122 14.52 5.44 -24.63
C THR A 122 13.85 4.22 -24.01
N PHE A 123 14.60 3.42 -23.26
CA PHE A 123 14.13 2.16 -22.68
C PHE A 123 14.69 1.96 -21.28
N LEU A 124 13.98 1.19 -20.46
CA LEU A 124 14.52 0.74 -19.17
C LEU A 124 15.73 -0.19 -19.37
N PRO A 125 16.68 -0.22 -18.43
CA PRO A 125 17.83 -1.12 -18.47
C PRO A 125 17.42 -2.58 -18.68
N ALA A 126 18.08 -3.30 -19.58
CA ALA A 126 17.68 -4.66 -19.91
C ALA A 126 17.96 -5.63 -18.74
N ILE A 127 16.98 -6.45 -18.39
CA ILE A 127 17.17 -7.54 -17.42
C ILE A 127 17.79 -8.72 -18.17
N ALA A 128 18.97 -9.17 -17.73
CA ALA A 128 19.64 -10.31 -18.34
C ALA A 128 18.79 -11.60 -18.22
N PRO A 129 18.87 -12.54 -19.17
CA PRO A 129 18.14 -13.81 -19.08
C PRO A 129 18.45 -14.57 -17.78
N GLY A 130 17.40 -14.92 -17.04
CA GLY A 130 17.52 -15.57 -15.72
C GLY A 130 17.93 -14.62 -14.58
N GLY A 131 18.08 -13.32 -14.86
CA GLY A 131 18.23 -12.26 -13.87
C GLY A 131 16.89 -11.70 -13.40
N VAL A 132 16.97 -10.74 -12.49
CA VAL A 132 15.83 -10.00 -11.94
C VAL A 132 16.17 -8.52 -11.83
N ALA A 133 15.16 -7.67 -11.95
CA ALA A 133 15.19 -6.31 -11.45
C ALA A 133 14.59 -6.27 -10.04
N GLU A 134 15.17 -5.45 -9.19
CA GLU A 134 14.67 -5.12 -7.86
C GLU A 134 14.49 -3.61 -7.77
N ILE A 135 13.28 -3.18 -7.45
CA ILE A 135 12.93 -1.78 -7.27
C ILE A 135 12.59 -1.57 -5.81
N VAL A 136 13.35 -0.73 -5.12
CA VAL A 136 13.00 -0.27 -3.78
C VAL A 136 12.33 1.09 -3.91
N PHE A 137 11.14 1.25 -3.34
CA PHE A 137 10.37 2.48 -3.46
C PHE A 137 9.54 2.74 -2.21
N ARG A 138 9.18 4.01 -2.03
CA ARG A 138 8.31 4.48 -0.96
C ARG A 138 6.91 4.72 -1.51
N ALA A 139 5.91 4.16 -0.85
CA ALA A 139 4.51 4.29 -1.23
C ALA A 139 3.63 4.61 -0.02
N GLY A 140 2.58 5.38 -0.25
CA GLY A 140 1.63 5.84 0.77
C GLY A 140 1.13 7.25 0.52
N TYR A 141 -0.01 7.62 1.10
CA TYR A 141 -0.53 8.99 1.03
C TYR A 141 0.28 9.97 1.90
N GLY A 142 0.78 9.50 3.04
CA GLY A 142 1.68 10.25 3.90
C GLY A 142 2.09 9.48 5.15
N ALA A 143 2.97 10.07 5.93
CA ALA A 143 3.54 9.44 7.13
C ALA A 143 2.63 9.60 8.35
N ALA A 144 1.83 10.67 8.40
CA ALA A 144 0.90 10.94 9.47
C ALA A 144 -0.54 10.59 9.08
N TRP A 145 -1.35 10.25 10.07
CA TRP A 145 -2.77 9.94 9.85
C TRP A 145 -3.53 11.07 9.13
N GLY A 146 -3.22 12.33 9.48
CA GLY A 146 -3.83 13.51 8.88
C GLY A 146 -3.49 13.76 7.41
N ASP A 147 -2.51 13.03 6.85
CA ASP A 147 -2.14 13.13 5.43
C ASP A 147 -3.08 12.31 4.53
N LEU A 148 -3.89 11.41 5.11
CA LEU A 148 -4.82 10.59 4.36
C LEU A 148 -6.00 11.43 3.86
N PRO A 149 -6.52 11.12 2.65
CA PRO A 149 -7.84 11.60 2.25
C PRO A 149 -8.89 11.29 3.32
N ALA A 150 -9.65 12.30 3.73
CA ALA A 150 -10.57 12.20 4.88
C ALA A 150 -11.59 11.06 4.75
N ASP A 151 -12.00 10.73 3.53
CA ASP A 151 -12.91 9.61 3.26
C ASP A 151 -12.25 8.23 3.42
N LEU A 152 -10.97 8.08 3.09
CA LEU A 152 -10.21 6.87 3.41
C LEU A 152 -9.98 6.72 4.91
N ALA A 153 -9.61 7.82 5.59
CA ALA A 153 -9.47 7.82 7.05
C ALA A 153 -10.79 7.40 7.73
N GLN A 154 -11.91 7.97 7.30
CA GLN A 154 -13.24 7.59 7.80
C GLN A 154 -13.59 6.13 7.50
N ALA A 155 -13.29 5.63 6.29
CA ALA A 155 -13.52 4.24 5.92
C ALA A 155 -12.76 3.26 6.83
N VAL A 156 -11.51 3.58 7.19
CA VAL A 156 -10.70 2.78 8.13
C VAL A 156 -11.34 2.77 9.52
N LEU A 157 -11.74 3.93 10.05
CA LEU A 157 -12.36 4.00 11.38
C LEU A 157 -13.66 3.19 11.43
N MET A 158 -14.51 3.32 10.41
CA MET A 158 -15.76 2.55 10.30
C MET A 158 -15.51 1.04 10.22
N LEU A 159 -14.50 0.61 9.46
CA LEU A 159 -14.17 -0.81 9.32
C LEU A 159 -13.53 -1.38 10.60
N ALA A 160 -12.63 -0.63 11.24
CA ALA A 160 -12.02 -1.02 12.50
C ALA A 160 -13.06 -1.13 13.61
N ALA A 161 -14.01 -0.20 13.67
CA ALA A 161 -15.13 -0.25 14.62
C ALA A 161 -15.99 -1.49 14.41
N HIS A 162 -16.29 -1.80 13.14
CA HIS A 162 -17.01 -3.01 12.79
C HIS A 162 -16.27 -4.28 13.26
N TYR A 163 -14.96 -4.38 13.06
CA TYR A 163 -14.19 -5.53 13.57
C TYR A 163 -14.16 -5.60 15.10
N TYR A 164 -14.10 -4.45 15.77
CA TYR A 164 -14.13 -4.38 17.23
C TYR A 164 -15.46 -4.88 17.82
N GLU A 165 -16.58 -4.53 17.19
CA GLU A 165 -17.93 -4.92 17.60
C GLU A 165 -18.27 -6.37 17.23
N TYR A 166 -17.89 -6.82 16.03
CA TYR A 166 -18.27 -8.13 15.46
C TYR A 166 -17.08 -9.11 15.41
N ARG A 167 -16.59 -9.52 16.58
CA ARG A 167 -15.33 -10.27 16.75
C ARG A 167 -15.34 -11.72 16.25
N HIS A 168 -16.51 -12.32 16.09
CA HIS A 168 -16.68 -13.75 15.76
C HIS A 168 -16.85 -14.02 14.26
N GLU A 169 -17.19 -13.00 13.48
CA GLU A 169 -17.25 -13.07 12.02
C GLU A 169 -15.92 -12.61 11.41
N THR A 170 -14.85 -13.34 11.72
CA THR A 170 -13.55 -13.15 11.03
C THR A 170 -13.55 -13.74 9.63
N GLY A 171 -14.54 -14.58 9.32
CA GLY A 171 -14.83 -15.03 7.97
C GLY A 171 -15.81 -14.08 7.30
N LEU A 172 -15.32 -13.22 6.40
CA LEU A 172 -16.16 -12.58 5.39
C LEU A 172 -16.77 -13.69 4.52
N SER A 173 -17.88 -14.30 4.96
CA SER A 173 -18.67 -15.19 4.12
C SER A 173 -19.17 -14.36 2.93
N GLY A 174 -18.48 -14.44 1.79
CA GLY A 174 -18.87 -13.72 0.58
C GLY A 174 -18.82 -12.18 0.67
N GLY A 175 -17.69 -11.62 1.09
CA GLY A 175 -17.10 -10.51 0.32
C GLY A 175 -17.57 -9.06 0.48
N CYS A 176 -18.57 -8.72 1.31
CA CYS A 176 -18.95 -7.30 1.43
C CYS A 176 -18.42 -6.70 2.73
N MET A 177 -17.41 -5.82 2.61
CA MET A 177 -17.21 -4.79 3.63
C MET A 177 -18.55 -4.08 3.90
N PRO A 178 -18.78 -3.52 5.11
CA PRO A 178 -19.98 -2.73 5.37
C PRO A 178 -20.22 -1.73 4.23
N PHE A 179 -21.46 -1.60 3.74
CA PHE A 179 -21.76 -0.82 2.53
C PHE A 179 -21.20 0.60 2.58
N GLY A 180 -21.28 1.26 3.74
CA GLY A 180 -20.71 2.60 3.94
C GLY A 180 -19.19 2.65 3.76
N VAL A 181 -18.46 1.59 4.12
CA VAL A 181 -17.01 1.48 3.85
C VAL A 181 -16.78 1.25 2.36
N ALA A 182 -17.53 0.32 1.75
CA ALA A 182 -17.40 -0.01 0.34
C ALA A 182 -17.64 1.21 -0.58
N SER A 183 -18.64 2.03 -0.28
CA SER A 183 -18.97 3.22 -1.06
C SER A 183 -17.91 4.31 -0.99
N LEU A 184 -17.27 4.49 0.18
CA LEU A 184 -16.17 5.47 0.36
C LEU A 184 -14.91 5.05 -0.42
N ILE A 185 -14.58 3.77 -0.41
CA ILE A 185 -13.35 3.28 -1.05
C ILE A 185 -13.49 3.05 -2.56
N GLU A 186 -14.72 3.10 -3.08
CA GLU A 186 -15.06 2.77 -4.48
C GLU A 186 -14.23 3.55 -5.48
N ARG A 187 -14.09 4.87 -5.28
CA ARG A 187 -13.36 5.77 -6.19
C ARG A 187 -11.86 5.48 -6.25
N TYR A 188 -11.31 4.81 -5.24
CA TYR A 188 -9.89 4.48 -5.16
C TYR A 188 -9.55 3.16 -5.84
N ARG A 189 -10.55 2.33 -6.12
CA ARG A 189 -10.30 1.02 -6.74
C ARG A 189 -9.64 1.21 -8.11
N THR A 190 -8.71 0.31 -8.41
CA THR A 190 -8.05 0.30 -9.71
C THR A 190 -9.01 -0.30 -10.73
N VAL A 191 -9.64 0.54 -11.55
CA VAL A 191 -10.51 0.10 -12.65
C VAL A 191 -9.64 -0.47 -13.77
N ARG A 192 -9.76 -1.78 -14.03
CA ARG A 192 -9.06 -2.47 -15.11
C ARG A 192 -10.04 -2.78 -16.23
N LEU A 193 -10.05 -1.95 -17.27
CA LEU A 193 -10.89 -2.15 -18.46
C LEU A 193 -10.23 -3.03 -19.53
N LEU A 194 -8.90 -3.20 -19.45
CA LEU A 194 -8.12 -4.02 -20.39
C LEU A 194 -7.81 -5.39 -19.78
N GLY A 195 -8.48 -6.42 -20.28
CA GLY A 195 -8.00 -7.81 -20.20
C GLY A 195 -6.90 -7.97 -21.25
N GLY A 196 -5.64 -8.05 -20.83
CA GLY A 196 -4.48 -7.90 -21.71
C GLY A 196 -4.52 -8.74 -22.99
N SER A 197 -4.23 -8.11 -24.13
CA SER A 197 -3.70 -8.86 -25.27
C SER A 197 -2.29 -9.28 -24.91
N ALA A 198 -2.07 -10.57 -24.74
CA ALA A 198 -0.73 -11.12 -24.92
C ALA A 198 -0.33 -10.86 -26.38
N ARG A 199 0.74 -10.09 -26.60
CA ARG A 199 1.51 -10.11 -27.84
C ARG A 199 2.97 -10.15 -27.45
#